data_AF-A0A1G7KMK7-F1
#
_entry.id   AF-A0A1G7KMK7-F1
#
_cell.length_a   1.000
_cell.length_b   1.000
_cell.length_c   1.000
_cell.angle_alpha   90.00
_cell.angle_beta   90.00
_cell.angle_gamma   90.00
#
_symmetry.space_group_name_H-M   'P 1'
#
loop_
_entity.id
_entity.type
_entity.pdbx_description
1 polymer ?
#
loop_
_entity_poly.entity_id
_entity_poly.type
_entity_poly.pdbx_seq_one_letter_code
_entity_poly.pdbx_strand_id
1 'polypeptide(L)'
;MLLRTLSSVLLCVLLTGCETLLLGSTLVGCAARMEPLLLPEHLPDGQVGMPYRQRIEISKASTPVHGFYISDKTPLPAGLRIEHQDREAQALIAGIPSQAGLHQVHMSVGTYGTQCVGLRAERTYHLRIVE
;
A
#
# COMPACT_ATOMS: atom_id res chain seq x y z
N MET A 1 5.56 23.85 52.27
CA MET A 1 5.16 22.59 51.59
C MET A 1 4.09 22.83 50.51
N LEU A 2 3.03 23.60 50.77
CA LEU A 2 1.93 23.89 49.83
C LEU A 2 2.32 24.47 48.44
N LEU A 3 3.30 25.38 48.37
CA LEU A 3 3.71 26.00 47.10
C LEU A 3 4.46 25.01 46.18
N ARG A 4 5.24 24.10 46.78
CA ARG A 4 5.97 23.04 46.05
C ARG A 4 5.00 21.99 45.50
N THR A 5 3.97 21.64 46.28
CA THR A 5 2.91 20.72 45.83
C THR A 5 2.05 21.30 44.72
N LEU A 6 1.73 22.60 44.76
CA LEU A 6 1.00 23.28 43.68
C LEU A 6 1.79 23.29 42.37
N SER A 7 3.09 23.59 42.44
CA SER A 7 3.97 23.62 41.27
C SER A 7 4.11 22.24 40.62
N SER A 8 4.23 21.17 41.41
CA SER A 8 4.27 19.80 40.89
C SER A 8 2.94 19.37 40.24
N VAL A 9 1.79 19.75 40.81
CA VAL A 9 0.49 19.41 40.22
C VAL A 9 0.28 20.15 38.90
N LEU A 10 0.62 21.44 38.81
CA LEU A 10 0.53 22.21 37.58
C LEU A 10 1.41 21.64 36.47
N LEU A 11 2.65 21.26 36.80
CA LEU A 11 3.56 20.62 35.85
C LEU A 11 3.01 19.28 35.35
N CYS A 12 2.44 18.45 36.23
CA CYS A 12 1.81 17.19 35.84
C CYS A 12 0.62 17.41 34.90
N VAL A 13 -0.24 18.41 35.15
CA VAL A 13 -1.40 18.72 34.27
C VAL A 13 -0.94 19.18 32.89
N LEU A 14 0.13 19.97 32.80
CA LEU A 14 0.69 20.41 31.52
C LEU A 14 1.30 19.25 30.73
N LEU A 15 2.02 18.33 31.42
CA LEU A 15 2.61 17.15 30.81
C LEU A 15 1.55 16.16 30.32
N THR A 16 0.56 15.82 31.15
CA THR A 16 -0.52 14.89 30.77
C THR A 16 -1.47 15.47 29.72
N GLY A 17 -1.70 16.79 29.74
CA GLY A 17 -2.42 17.50 28.69
C GLY A 17 -1.75 17.36 27.32
N CYS A 18 -0.42 17.43 27.26
CA CYS A 18 0.32 17.25 26.03
C CYS A 18 0.21 15.80 25.49
N GLU A 19 0.36 14.80 26.36
CA GLU A 19 0.24 13.39 25.97
C GLU A 19 -1.16 13.05 25.46
N THR A 20 -2.20 13.52 26.13
CA THR A 20 -3.60 13.29 25.74
C THR A 20 -3.95 13.98 24.43
N LEU A 21 -3.46 15.21 24.18
CA LEU A 21 -3.64 15.90 22.91
C LEU A 21 -2.90 15.22 21.76
N LEU A 22 -1.66 14.77 22.00
CA LEU A 22 -0.87 14.02 21.01
C LEU A 22 -1.52 12.67 20.69
N LEU A 23 -1.93 11.91 21.71
CA LEU A 23 -2.64 10.64 21.51
C LEU A 23 -4.00 10.82 20.83
N GLY A 24 -4.75 11.84 21.21
CA GLY A 24 -6.05 12.12 20.58
C GLY A 24 -5.89 12.48 19.10
N SER A 25 -4.96 13.37 18.77
CA SER A 25 -4.72 13.80 17.38
C SER A 25 -4.15 12.68 16.51
N THR A 26 -3.28 11.81 17.03
CA THR A 26 -2.78 10.65 16.27
C THR A 26 -3.88 9.65 15.98
N LEU A 27 -4.72 9.29 16.97
CA LEU A 27 -5.83 8.35 16.77
C LEU A 27 -6.83 8.84 15.73
N VAL A 28 -7.24 10.12 15.81
CA VAL A 28 -8.13 10.73 14.80
C VAL A 28 -7.46 10.74 13.42
N GLY A 29 -6.18 11.08 13.35
CA GLY A 29 -5.41 11.08 12.11
C GLY A 29 -5.25 9.68 11.50
N CYS A 30 -5.13 8.63 12.32
CA CYS A 30 -5.08 7.24 11.84
C CYS A 30 -6.45 6.77 11.34
N ALA A 31 -7.53 7.10 12.06
CA ALA A 31 -8.90 6.69 11.71
C ALA A 31 -9.44 7.39 10.46
N ALA A 32 -9.01 8.62 10.19
CA ALA A 32 -9.46 9.40 9.03
C ALA A 32 -8.70 9.09 7.73
N ARG A 33 -7.79 8.10 7.72
CA ARG A 33 -7.02 7.77 6.51
C ARG A 33 -7.93 7.13 5.46
N MET A 34 -7.83 7.63 4.23
CA MET A 34 -8.50 7.03 3.09
C MET A 34 -7.76 5.78 2.64
N GLU A 35 -8.52 4.73 2.30
CA GLU A 35 -7.97 3.48 1.84
C GLU A 35 -7.29 3.66 0.46
N PRO A 36 -6.06 3.15 0.26
CA PRO A 36 -5.39 3.27 -1.02
C PRO A 36 -6.11 2.43 -2.08
N LEU A 37 -6.13 2.93 -3.31
CA LEU A 37 -6.80 2.26 -4.42
C LEU A 37 -5.77 1.92 -5.51
N LEU A 38 -5.65 0.62 -5.78
CA LEU A 38 -4.89 0.08 -6.91
C LEU A 38 -5.57 0.43 -8.25
N LEU A 39 -4.78 0.83 -9.24
CA LEU A 39 -5.21 1.12 -10.61
C LEU A 39 -4.22 0.48 -11.60
N PRO A 40 -4.67 0.06 -12.80
CA PRO A 40 -6.06 0.01 -13.23
C PRO A 40 -6.87 -1.05 -12.47
N GLU A 41 -8.20 -1.00 -12.59
CA GLU A 41 -9.09 -2.01 -12.02
C GLU A 41 -9.03 -3.35 -12.76
N HIS A 42 -8.71 -3.31 -14.06
CA HIS A 42 -8.58 -4.47 -14.93
C HIS A 42 -7.26 -4.37 -15.69
N LEU A 43 -6.61 -5.52 -15.88
CA LEU A 43 -5.42 -5.61 -16.73
C LEU A 43 -5.88 -5.82 -18.18
N PRO A 44 -5.28 -5.12 -19.16
CA PRO A 44 -5.54 -5.42 -20.55
C PRO A 44 -5.01 -6.81 -20.90
N ASP A 45 -5.61 -7.43 -21.90
CA ASP A 45 -5.19 -8.71 -22.44
C ASP A 45 -3.74 -8.64 -22.97
N GLY A 46 -2.99 -9.71 -22.76
CA GLY A 46 -1.67 -9.92 -23.36
C GLY A 46 -1.71 -10.97 -24.47
N GLN A 47 -0.62 -11.10 -25.24
CA GLN A 47 -0.48 -12.10 -26.30
C GLN A 47 0.83 -12.86 -26.14
N VAL A 48 0.80 -14.18 -26.37
CA VAL A 48 1.99 -15.03 -26.29
C VAL A 48 3.08 -14.52 -27.24
N GLY A 49 4.32 -14.46 -26.75
CA GLY A 49 5.47 -14.03 -27.53
C GLY A 49 5.55 -12.52 -27.79
N MET A 50 4.53 -11.74 -27.40
CA MET A 50 4.51 -10.29 -27.57
C MET A 50 4.89 -9.56 -26.27
N PRO A 51 5.63 -8.43 -26.33
CA PRO A 51 5.93 -7.63 -25.15
C PRO A 51 4.65 -7.13 -24.47
N TYR A 52 4.51 -7.44 -23.18
CA TYR A 52 3.48 -6.91 -22.31
C TYR A 52 4.09 -5.83 -21.42
N ARG A 53 3.41 -4.69 -21.27
CA ARG A 53 3.83 -3.57 -20.40
C ARG A 53 2.60 -2.87 -19.83
N GLN A 54 2.32 -3.11 -18.56
CA GLN A 54 1.19 -2.48 -17.86
C GLN A 54 1.67 -1.76 -16.60
N ARG A 55 1.42 -0.45 -16.54
CA ARG A 55 1.65 0.34 -15.32
C ARG A 55 0.56 0.05 -14.31
N ILE A 56 0.96 -0.20 -13.08
CA ILE A 56 0.11 -0.26 -11.90
C ILE A 56 0.41 0.97 -11.06
N GLU A 57 -0.63 1.60 -10.54
CA GLU A 57 -0.53 2.80 -9.71
C GLU A 57 -1.35 2.59 -8.44
N ILE A 58 -0.87 3.12 -7.32
CA ILE A 58 -1.69 3.27 -6.14
C ILE A 58 -2.10 4.73 -5.97
N SER A 59 -3.39 4.97 -6.04
CA SER A 59 -3.97 6.27 -5.75
C SER A 59 -4.34 6.36 -4.26
N LYS A 60 -4.44 7.59 -3.74
CA LYS A 60 -4.87 7.87 -2.35
C LYS A 60 -3.95 7.31 -1.26
N ALA A 61 -2.75 6.84 -1.62
CA ALA A 61 -1.74 6.48 -0.65
C ALA A 61 -1.28 7.74 0.12
N SER A 62 -1.49 7.75 1.43
CA SER A 62 -1.09 8.85 2.32
C SER A 62 0.39 8.81 2.72
N THR A 63 1.06 7.69 2.44
CA THR A 63 2.48 7.46 2.71
C THR A 63 3.12 6.71 1.52
N PRO A 64 4.45 6.78 1.35
CA PRO A 64 5.13 6.08 0.27
C PRO A 64 4.88 4.56 0.28
N VAL A 65 4.90 3.94 -0.90
CA VAL A 65 4.70 2.50 -1.05
C VAL A 65 5.99 1.77 -0.72
N HIS A 66 5.90 0.74 0.11
CA HIS A 66 7.06 -0.08 0.46
C HIS A 66 7.21 -1.32 -0.42
N GLY A 67 6.16 -1.74 -1.14
CA GLY A 67 6.25 -2.86 -2.07
C GLY A 67 4.95 -3.27 -2.72
N PHE A 68 5.08 -3.89 -3.90
CA PHE A 68 4.05 -4.64 -4.59
C PHE A 68 4.38 -6.14 -4.52
N TYR A 69 3.40 -6.95 -4.11
CA TYR A 69 3.59 -8.37 -3.86
C TYR A 69 2.56 -9.19 -4.62
N ILE A 70 3.04 -10.22 -5.32
CA ILE A 70 2.21 -11.20 -6.01
C ILE A 70 2.15 -12.47 -5.16
N SER A 71 0.96 -13.06 -5.03
CA SER A 71 0.79 -14.33 -4.31
C SER A 71 1.39 -15.50 -5.08
N ASP A 72 2.16 -16.35 -4.40
CA ASP A 72 2.69 -17.60 -4.98
C ASP A 72 1.59 -18.58 -5.40
N LYS A 73 0.39 -18.48 -4.81
CA LYS A 73 -0.77 -19.33 -5.16
C LYS A 73 -1.45 -18.91 -6.47
N THR A 74 -1.30 -17.64 -6.83
CA THR A 74 -1.93 -17.02 -8.02
C THR A 74 -0.90 -16.08 -8.66
N PRO A 75 0.19 -16.67 -9.20
CA PRO A 75 1.32 -15.91 -9.71
C PRO A 75 1.00 -15.20 -11.03
N LEU A 76 1.89 -14.30 -11.45
CA LEU A 76 1.86 -13.77 -12.81
C LEU A 76 2.08 -14.91 -13.84
N PRO A 77 1.50 -14.80 -15.05
CA PRO A 77 1.81 -15.72 -16.14
C PRO A 77 3.31 -15.83 -16.39
N ALA A 78 3.76 -17.02 -16.79
CA ALA A 78 5.17 -17.28 -17.09
C ALA A 78 5.72 -16.25 -18.11
N GLY A 79 6.88 -15.68 -17.78
CA GLY A 79 7.53 -14.64 -18.58
C GLY A 79 7.14 -13.20 -18.23
N LEU A 80 6.16 -12.99 -17.35
CA LEU A 80 5.85 -11.68 -16.78
C LEU A 80 6.44 -11.53 -15.37
N ARG A 81 6.84 -10.31 -15.05
CA ARG A 81 7.33 -9.92 -13.71
C ARG A 81 6.80 -8.56 -13.32
N ILE A 82 6.78 -8.27 -12.02
CA ILE A 82 6.51 -6.95 -11.50
C ILE A 82 7.82 -6.26 -11.11
N GLU A 83 7.96 -5.01 -11.54
CA GLU A 83 9.09 -4.15 -11.22
C GLU A 83 8.58 -2.96 -10.43
N HIS A 84 9.14 -2.74 -9.25
CA HIS A 84 8.80 -1.63 -8.35
C HIS A 84 10.08 -1.04 -7.79
N GLN A 85 10.13 0.28 -7.69
CA GLN A 85 11.19 1.01 -7.02
C GLN A 85 10.71 1.43 -5.64
N ASP A 86 11.52 1.22 -4.61
CA ASP A 86 11.16 1.59 -3.24
C ASP A 86 10.67 3.04 -3.16
N ARG A 87 9.58 3.24 -2.39
CA ARG A 87 8.87 4.51 -2.18
C ARG A 87 8.08 5.06 -3.38
N GLU A 88 8.15 4.45 -4.56
CA GLU A 88 7.34 4.86 -5.71
C GLU A 88 5.91 4.35 -5.61
N ALA A 89 4.93 5.20 -5.95
CA ALA A 89 3.51 4.81 -5.97
C ALA A 89 3.13 3.93 -7.17
N GLN A 90 4.08 3.62 -8.05
CA GLN A 90 3.86 2.94 -9.31
C GLN A 90 4.75 1.71 -9.45
N ALA A 91 4.21 0.68 -10.08
CA ALA A 91 4.94 -0.51 -10.50
C ALA A 91 4.68 -0.80 -11.99
N LEU A 92 5.52 -1.60 -12.60
CA LEU A 92 5.38 -2.04 -13.98
C LEU A 92 5.29 -3.56 -14.02
N ILE A 93 4.18 -4.09 -14.51
CA ILE A 93 4.13 -5.49 -14.95
C ILE A 93 4.69 -5.50 -16.37
N ALA A 94 5.81 -6.20 -16.58
CA ALA A 94 6.44 -6.29 -17.88
C ALA A 94 7.00 -7.68 -18.15
N GLY A 95 7.16 -7.99 -19.43
CA GLY A 95 7.79 -9.22 -19.90
C GLY A 95 7.19 -9.69 -21.21
N ILE A 96 7.41 -10.97 -21.52
CA ILE A 96 6.87 -11.63 -22.71
C ILE A 96 6.18 -12.90 -22.20
N PRO A 97 4.83 -12.98 -22.22
CA PRO A 97 4.13 -14.14 -21.71
C PRO A 97 4.34 -15.32 -22.65
N SER A 98 4.54 -16.51 -22.08
CA SER A 98 4.83 -17.73 -22.85
C SER A 98 3.66 -18.72 -22.90
N GLN A 99 2.57 -18.46 -22.19
CA GLN A 99 1.45 -19.38 -22.05
C GLN A 99 0.10 -18.65 -22.12
N ALA A 100 -0.70 -18.99 -23.13
CA ALA A 100 -2.07 -18.53 -23.26
C ALA A 100 -2.96 -19.08 -22.13
N GLY A 101 -4.05 -18.37 -21.83
CA GLY A 101 -5.01 -18.76 -20.82
C GLY A 101 -5.53 -17.58 -19.99
N LEU A 102 -6.50 -17.87 -19.13
CA LEU A 102 -7.01 -16.93 -18.14
C LEU A 102 -6.30 -17.17 -16.81
N HIS A 103 -5.52 -16.18 -16.37
CA HIS A 103 -4.71 -16.28 -15.17
C HIS A 103 -5.30 -15.40 -14.08
N GLN A 104 -5.59 -16.00 -12.92
CA GLN A 104 -5.93 -15.24 -11.72
C GLN A 104 -4.64 -14.77 -11.06
N VAL A 105 -4.51 -13.46 -10.82
CA VAL A 105 -3.32 -12.86 -10.20
C VAL A 105 -3.75 -12.08 -8.96
N HIS A 106 -3.38 -12.54 -7.78
CA HIS A 106 -3.64 -11.80 -6.54
C HIS A 106 -2.45 -10.90 -6.21
N MET A 107 -2.70 -9.59 -6.22
CA MET A 107 -1.73 -8.56 -5.92
C MET A 107 -2.09 -7.87 -4.61
N SER A 108 -1.08 -7.63 -3.79
CA SER A 108 -1.18 -6.78 -2.62
C SER A 108 -0.10 -5.73 -2.62
N VAL A 109 -0.44 -4.55 -2.12
CA VAL A 109 0.46 -3.39 -2.04
C VAL A 109 0.39 -2.85 -0.64
N GLY A 110 1.54 -2.51 -0.07
CA GLY A 110 1.60 -1.91 1.24
C GLY A 110 2.30 -0.56 1.22
N THR A 111 1.85 0.34 2.08
CA THR A 111 2.51 1.64 2.31
C THR A 111 3.31 1.61 3.60
N TYR A 112 4.25 2.54 3.76
CA TYR A 112 4.99 2.70 5.00
C TYR A 112 4.08 3.23 6.11
N GLY A 113 4.30 2.72 7.32
CA GLY A 113 3.77 3.33 8.53
C GLY A 113 4.54 4.59 8.89
N THR A 114 3.87 5.52 9.57
CA THR A 114 4.49 6.67 10.24
C THR A 114 4.16 6.57 11.72
N GLN A 115 3.40 7.50 12.28
CA GLN A 115 2.77 7.39 13.60
C GLN A 115 1.59 6.40 13.64
N CYS A 116 1.16 5.88 12.49
CA CYS A 116 0.15 4.82 12.36
C CYS A 116 0.72 3.66 11.55
N VAL A 117 0.09 2.49 11.66
CA VAL A 117 0.40 1.34 10.80
C VAL A 117 0.24 1.71 9.32
N GLY A 118 1.06 1.10 8.46
CA GLY A 118 0.95 1.24 7.02
C GLY A 118 -0.40 0.73 6.52
N LEU A 119 -0.85 1.27 5.39
CA LEU A 119 -2.08 0.84 4.75
C LEU A 119 -1.78 -0.27 3.74
N ARG A 120 -2.81 -1.05 3.41
CA ARG A 120 -2.73 -2.12 2.43
C ARG A 120 -3.87 -1.99 1.43
N ALA A 121 -3.58 -2.27 0.17
CA ALA A 121 -4.58 -2.44 -0.86
C ALA A 121 -4.36 -3.80 -1.52
N GLU A 122 -5.44 -4.48 -1.86
CA GLU A 122 -5.38 -5.78 -2.52
C GLU A 122 -6.32 -5.80 -3.72
N ARG A 123 -5.92 -6.52 -4.77
CA ARG A 123 -6.81 -6.83 -5.89
C ARG A 123 -6.45 -8.18 -6.50
N THR A 124 -7.50 -8.92 -6.86
CA THR A 124 -7.39 -10.09 -7.72
C THR A 124 -7.71 -9.70 -9.15
N TYR A 125 -6.75 -9.84 -10.04
CA TYR A 125 -6.89 -9.59 -11.48
C TYR A 125 -7.18 -10.89 -12.24
N HIS A 126 -7.93 -10.79 -13.32
CA HIS A 126 -8.12 -11.85 -14.30
C HIS A 126 -7.41 -11.45 -15.59
N LEU A 127 -6.14 -11.83 -15.72
CA LEU A 127 -5.32 -11.50 -16.88
C LEU A 127 -5.51 -12.57 -17.96
N ARG A 128 -6.03 -12.17 -19.11
CA ARG A 128 -6.14 -13.04 -20.28
C ARG A 128 -4.88 -12.91 -21.12
N ILE A 129 -4.26 -14.05 -21.45
CA ILE A 129 -3.21 -14.16 -22.45
C ILE A 129 -3.78 -14.91 -23.65
N VAL A 130 -3.78 -14.28 -24.82
CA VAL A 130 -4.21 -14.89 -26.09
C VAL A 130 -3.01 -15.47 -26.84
N GLU A 131 -3.27 -16.33 -27.83
CA GLU A 131 -2.25 -16.92 -28.71
C GLU A 131 -1.61 -15.90 -29.65
#